data_AF-A0A6F9ZYK9-F1
#
_entry.id   AF-A0A6F9ZYK9-F1
#
_cell.length_a   1.000
_cell.length_b   1.000
_cell.length_c   1.000
_cell.angle_alpha   90.00
_cell.angle_beta   90.00
_cell.angle_gamma   90.00
#
_symmetry.space_group_name_H-M   'P 1'
#
loop_
_entity.id
_entity.type
_entity.pdbx_description
1 polymer ?
#
loop_
_entity_poly.entity_id
_entity_poly.type
_entity_poly.pdbx_seq_one_letter_code
_entity_poly.pdbx_strand_id
1 'polypeptide(L)'
;MVDETRMFRLGVRATSKGAPMMIAEKTEILIEGLTLHCRVGVPKEERGAVQPILVTLRCETELPVGGRDHLDATVNYATIVREAQALVEVRRFVLLERLAEALADICFVHAPVIRVQVKLLKPRKLRDCEAVGVERTFIRS
;
A
#
# COMPACT_ATOMS: atom_id res chain seq x y z
N MET A 1 23.27 -53.19 -46.74
CA MET A 1 23.45 -54.59 -46.32
C MET A 1 23.82 -54.53 -44.86
N VAL A 2 22.87 -54.88 -43.98
CA VAL A 2 22.92 -55.06 -42.51
C VAL A 2 23.40 -53.86 -41.66
N ASP A 3 22.82 -53.48 -40.52
CA ASP A 3 21.81 -54.10 -39.66
C ASP A 3 21.09 -53.02 -38.83
N GLU A 4 19.85 -53.32 -38.47
CA GLU A 4 19.05 -52.66 -37.45
C GLU A 4 19.68 -52.80 -36.06
N THR A 5 19.32 -51.93 -35.12
CA THR A 5 18.85 -52.30 -33.76
C THR A 5 18.94 -51.08 -32.82
N ARG A 6 17.79 -50.43 -32.67
CA ARG A 6 17.15 -50.16 -31.37
C ARG A 6 18.06 -49.97 -30.13
N MET A 7 17.78 -48.84 -29.49
CA MET A 7 17.31 -48.75 -28.10
C MET A 7 18.33 -48.66 -26.95
N PHE A 8 18.08 -47.60 -26.17
CA PHE A 8 18.18 -47.46 -24.72
C PHE A 8 19.52 -47.09 -24.05
N ARG A 9 19.38 -45.97 -23.31
CA ARG A 9 19.97 -45.64 -21.99
C ARG A 9 21.34 -44.99 -21.96
N LEU A 10 21.32 -43.66 -21.80
CA LEU A 10 21.85 -43.05 -20.58
C LEU A 10 20.96 -41.86 -20.20
N GLY A 11 20.29 -42.01 -19.07
CA GLY A 11 19.19 -41.15 -18.66
C GLY A 11 19.70 -39.85 -18.07
N VAL A 12 19.37 -38.75 -18.75
CA VAL A 12 19.24 -37.45 -18.08
C VAL A 12 17.80 -37.36 -17.59
N ARG A 13 17.48 -38.07 -16.51
CA ARG A 13 16.37 -37.66 -15.65
C ARG A 13 16.93 -36.59 -14.74
N ALA A 14 16.91 -35.35 -15.21
CA ALA A 14 16.83 -34.23 -14.30
C ALA A 14 15.47 -34.34 -13.58
N THR A 15 15.45 -35.05 -12.46
CA THR A 15 14.39 -34.86 -11.48
C THR A 15 14.64 -33.50 -10.84
N SER A 16 14.23 -32.42 -11.52
CA SER A 16 13.95 -31.19 -10.81
C SER A 16 12.72 -31.50 -9.96
N LYS A 17 12.97 -32.00 -8.76
CA LYS A 17 12.01 -32.11 -7.67
C LYS A 17 11.37 -30.72 -7.58
N GLY A 18 10.17 -30.58 -8.15
CA GLY A 18 9.57 -29.30 -8.45
C GLY A 18 9.56 -28.45 -7.19
N ALA A 19 10.30 -27.34 -7.21
CA ALA A 19 10.16 -26.35 -6.15
C ALA A 19 8.67 -26.00 -6.08
N PRO A 20 8.07 -25.92 -4.88
CA PRO A 20 6.67 -25.53 -4.77
C PRO A 20 6.49 -24.18 -5.47
N MET A 21 5.59 -24.14 -6.45
CA MET A 21 5.19 -22.89 -7.08
C MET A 21 4.42 -22.08 -6.03
N MET A 22 5.09 -21.09 -5.45
CA MET A 22 4.49 -20.20 -4.47
C MET A 22 3.57 -19.22 -5.21
N ILE A 23 2.26 -19.38 -5.03
CA ILE A 23 1.26 -18.43 -5.51
C ILE A 23 0.84 -17.62 -4.28
N ALA A 24 1.13 -16.32 -4.27
CA ALA A 24 0.52 -15.44 -3.28
C ALA A 24 -0.96 -15.24 -3.66
N GLU A 25 -1.85 -15.31 -2.68
CA GLU A 25 -3.28 -15.03 -2.90
C GLU A 25 -3.53 -13.52 -3.03
N LYS A 26 -2.74 -12.72 -2.32
CA LYS A 26 -2.87 -11.26 -2.24
C LYS A 26 -1.54 -10.63 -1.84
N THR A 27 -1.30 -9.41 -2.31
CA THR A 27 -0.21 -8.55 -1.83
C THR A 27 -0.79 -7.27 -1.23
N GLU A 28 -0.31 -6.89 -0.05
CA GLU A 28 -0.56 -5.57 0.54
C GLU A 28 0.74 -4.80 0.66
N ILE A 29 0.69 -3.53 0.27
CA ILE A 29 1.75 -2.56 0.51
C ILE A 29 1.37 -1.79 1.77
N LEU A 30 2.25 -1.84 2.77
CA LEU A 30 2.03 -1.24 4.08
C LEU A 30 2.93 -0.01 4.25
N ILE A 31 2.32 1.12 4.55
CA ILE A 31 2.99 2.33 5.02
C ILE A 31 2.51 2.55 6.45
N GLU A 32 3.38 2.30 7.42
CA GLU A 32 3.05 2.37 8.85
C GLU A 32 3.88 3.42 9.56
N GLY A 33 3.28 4.12 10.53
CA GLY A 33 3.99 5.12 11.34
C GLY A 33 4.33 6.41 10.59
N LEU A 34 3.73 6.65 9.41
CA LEU A 34 3.93 7.90 8.69
C LEU A 34 3.33 9.06 9.49
N THR A 35 4.13 10.08 9.78
CA THR A 35 3.64 11.32 10.42
C THR A 35 3.48 12.40 9.37
N LEU A 36 2.23 12.85 9.17
CA LEU A 36 1.91 13.99 8.32
C LEU A 36 1.62 15.23 9.17
N HIS A 37 2.16 16.36 8.77
CA HIS A 37 1.99 17.64 9.45
C HIS A 37 0.83 18.42 8.82
N CYS A 38 -0.37 18.19 9.33
CA CYS A 38 -1.61 18.62 8.70
C CYS A 38 -2.22 19.84 9.39
N ARG A 39 -2.97 20.65 8.62
CA ARG A 39 -3.90 21.64 9.17
C ARG A 39 -5.31 21.07 9.10
N VAL A 40 -5.72 20.39 10.18
CA VAL A 40 -7.01 19.67 10.25
C VAL A 40 -7.77 19.92 11.55
N GLY A 41 -9.03 20.34 11.41
CA GLY A 41 -9.98 20.49 12.51
C GLY A 41 -11.16 21.40 12.20
N VAL A 42 -12.23 21.28 13.00
CA VAL A 42 -13.46 22.08 12.87
C VAL A 42 -13.28 23.52 13.38
N PRO A 43 -12.72 23.74 14.59
CA PRO A 43 -12.46 25.09 15.09
C PRO A 43 -11.53 25.87 14.15
N LYS A 44 -11.72 27.19 14.06
CA LYS A 44 -10.88 28.03 13.18
C LYS A 44 -9.42 28.02 13.63
N GLU A 45 -9.20 27.89 14.93
CA GLU A 45 -7.90 27.82 15.59
C GLU A 45 -7.13 26.57 15.13
N GLU A 46 -7.81 25.43 15.01
CA GLU A 46 -7.21 24.18 14.51
C GLU A 46 -6.82 24.25 13.03
N ARG A 47 -7.53 25.06 12.24
CA ARG A 47 -7.16 25.29 10.83
C ARG A 47 -5.95 26.21 10.67
N GLY A 48 -5.59 26.97 11.71
CA GLY A 48 -4.39 27.81 11.74
C GLY A 48 -3.12 27.02 12.06
N ALA A 49 -3.20 26.08 12.99
CA ALA A 49 -2.05 25.33 13.50
C ALA A 49 -1.75 24.05 12.71
N VAL A 50 -0.46 23.81 12.46
CA VAL A 50 0.05 22.54 11.94
C VAL A 50 0.13 21.53 13.07
N GLN A 51 -0.43 20.34 12.87
CA GLN A 51 -0.57 19.30 13.88
C GLN A 51 -0.16 17.94 13.29
N PRO A 52 0.51 17.08 14.07
CA PRO A 52 0.87 15.75 13.59
C PRO A 52 -0.38 14.88 13.48
N ILE A 53 -0.49 14.14 12.38
CA ILE A 53 -1.44 13.06 12.18
C ILE A 53 -0.62 11.81 11.88
N LEU A 54 -0.83 10.76 12.67
CA LEU A 54 -0.22 9.46 12.42
C LEU A 54 -1.07 8.73 11.39
N VAL A 55 -0.43 8.25 10.34
CA VAL A 55 -1.06 7.67 9.16
C VAL A 55 -0.56 6.25 8.98
N THR A 56 -1.51 5.35 8.77
CA THR A 56 -1.27 4.01 8.23
C THR A 56 -2.05 3.86 6.94
N LEU A 57 -1.38 3.45 5.87
CA LEU A 57 -1.98 3.10 4.58
C LEU A 57 -1.71 1.63 4.30
N ARG A 58 -2.77 0.89 3.94
CA ARG A 58 -2.68 -0.48 3.44
C ARG A 58 -3.28 -0.51 2.04
N CYS A 59 -2.46 -0.76 1.04
CA CYS A 59 -2.87 -0.79 -0.36
C CYS A 59 -2.82 -2.23 -0.87
N GLU A 60 -3.98 -2.79 -1.14
CA GLU A 60 -4.13 -4.13 -1.72
C GLU A 60 -4.05 -4.05 -3.24
N THR A 61 -3.25 -4.93 -3.84
CA THR A 61 -3.05 -5.01 -5.28
C THR A 61 -3.77 -6.21 -5.89
N GLU A 62 -4.24 -6.04 -7.12
CA GLU A 62 -5.00 -7.04 -7.90
C GLU A 62 -4.18 -8.30 -8.29
N LEU A 63 -2.85 -8.19 -8.30
CA LEU A 63 -1.94 -9.27 -8.67
C LEU A 63 -1.09 -9.70 -7.46
N PRO A 64 -0.72 -10.98 -7.36
CA PRO A 64 0.42 -11.38 -6.55
C PRO A 64 1.67 -10.72 -7.11
N VAL A 65 2.11 -9.64 -6.48
CA VAL A 65 3.34 -8.95 -6.84
C VAL A 65 4.48 -9.83 -6.36
N GLY A 66 5.08 -10.60 -7.28
CA GLY A 66 6.16 -11.53 -6.93
C GLY A 66 6.76 -12.32 -8.08
N GLY A 67 6.34 -12.07 -9.33
CA GLY A 67 6.85 -12.81 -10.49
C GLY A 67 8.18 -12.27 -11.05
N ARG A 68 8.48 -10.97 -10.89
CA ARG A 68 9.69 -10.32 -11.42
C ARG A 68 10.08 -9.11 -10.57
N ASP A 69 11.39 -8.92 -10.37
CA ASP A 69 12.05 -7.81 -9.66
C ASP A 69 11.98 -6.47 -10.42
N HIS A 70 10.80 -6.12 -10.95
CA HIS A 70 10.58 -4.85 -11.65
C HIS A 70 9.80 -3.89 -10.76
N LEU A 71 10.46 -2.79 -10.36
CA LEU A 71 9.82 -1.69 -9.65
C LEU A 71 8.62 -1.13 -10.42
N ASP A 72 8.66 -1.20 -11.76
CA ASP A 72 7.59 -0.73 -12.66
C ASP A 72 6.31 -1.57 -12.60
N ALA A 73 6.37 -2.78 -12.01
CA ALA A 73 5.24 -3.66 -11.80
C ALA A 73 4.69 -3.62 -10.35
N THR A 74 5.21 -2.73 -9.50
CA THR A 74 4.81 -2.61 -8.09
C THR A 74 4.47 -1.16 -7.72
N VAL A 75 3.71 -1.01 -6.63
CA VAL A 75 3.30 0.28 -6.11
C VAL A 75 4.49 0.94 -5.41
N ASN A 76 4.92 2.10 -5.91
CA ASN A 76 6.02 2.86 -5.31
C ASN A 76 5.53 3.64 -4.08
N TYR A 77 5.66 3.04 -2.90
CA TYR A 77 5.30 3.65 -1.62
C TYR A 77 6.05 4.96 -1.35
N ALA A 78 7.28 5.14 -1.83
CA ALA A 78 8.02 6.40 -1.65
C ALA A 78 7.36 7.54 -2.42
N THR A 79 6.79 7.24 -3.60
CA THR A 79 6.00 8.21 -4.37
C THR A 79 4.71 8.56 -3.63
N ILE A 80 3.98 7.58 -3.11
CA ILE A 80 2.76 7.79 -2.31
C ILE A 80 3.05 8.69 -1.09
N VAL A 81 4.12 8.41 -0.34
CA VAL A 81 4.49 9.21 0.84
C VAL A 81 4.79 10.66 0.44
N ARG A 82 5.56 10.87 -0.63
CA ARG A 82 5.88 12.21 -1.13
C ARG A 82 4.64 12.98 -1.58
N GLU A 83 3.73 12.34 -2.30
CA GLU A 83 2.46 12.94 -2.74
C GLU A 83 1.55 13.27 -1.56
N ALA A 84 1.47 12.38 -0.57
CA ALA A 84 0.73 12.62 0.67
C ALA A 84 1.27 13.80 1.46
N GLN A 85 2.60 13.94 1.56
CA GLN A 85 3.27 15.09 2.18
C GLN A 85 2.95 16.38 1.44
N ALA A 86 3.12 16.41 0.11
CA ALA A 86 2.82 17.57 -0.71
C ALA A 86 1.34 18.00 -0.59
N LEU A 87 0.41 17.04 -0.56
CA LEU A 87 -1.02 17.30 -0.38
C LEU A 87 -1.31 18.06 0.93
N VAL A 88 -0.74 17.63 2.05
CA VAL A 88 -1.04 18.22 3.37
C VAL A 88 -0.34 19.55 3.62
N GLU A 89 0.73 19.84 2.88
CA GLU A 89 1.41 21.14 2.91
C GLU A 89 0.52 22.25 2.33
N VAL A 90 -0.14 21.97 1.20
CA VAL A 90 -0.93 22.96 0.44
C VAL A 90 -2.40 23.00 0.82
N ARG A 91 -2.97 21.86 1.26
CA ARG A 91 -4.41 21.73 1.52
C ARG A 91 -4.72 21.74 3.00
N ARG A 92 -5.87 22.32 3.35
CA ARG A 92 -6.44 22.29 4.70
C ARG A 92 -7.68 21.40 4.70
N PHE A 93 -7.89 20.70 5.81
CA PHE A 93 -9.01 19.78 5.97
C PHE A 93 -9.84 20.20 7.18
N VAL A 94 -11.16 20.00 7.10
CA VAL A 94 -12.05 20.20 8.26
C VAL A 94 -12.16 18.91 9.07
N LEU A 95 -12.25 17.78 8.38
CA LEU A 95 -12.52 16.46 8.94
C LEU A 95 -11.42 15.48 8.58
N LEU A 96 -11.13 14.52 9.47
CA LEU A 96 -10.17 13.45 9.20
C LEU A 96 -10.68 12.53 8.09
N GLU A 97 -11.99 12.37 7.97
CA GLU A 97 -12.67 11.58 6.94
C GLU A 97 -12.33 12.09 5.54
N ARG A 98 -12.27 13.43 5.37
CA ARG A 98 -11.92 14.03 4.08
C ARG A 98 -10.43 13.95 3.78
N LEU A 99 -9.58 14.00 4.81
CA LEU A 99 -8.15 13.70 4.66
C LEU A 99 -7.94 12.24 4.25
N ALA A 100 -8.66 11.30 4.88
CA ALA A 100 -8.56 9.88 4.56
C ALA A 100 -8.96 9.58 3.11
N GLU A 101 -10.04 10.20 2.62
CA GLU A 101 -10.47 10.08 1.23
C GLU A 101 -9.40 10.63 0.26
N ALA A 102 -8.86 11.81 0.53
CA ALA A 102 -7.82 12.40 -0.32
C ALA A 102 -6.51 11.59 -0.34
N LEU A 103 -6.17 10.92 0.76
CA LEU A 103 -5.03 9.98 0.81
C LEU A 103 -5.33 8.69 0.04
N ALA A 104 -6.57 8.19 0.11
CA ALA A 104 -6.98 7.04 -0.69
C ALA A 104 -6.95 7.35 -2.19
N ASP A 105 -7.38 8.55 -2.61
CA ASP A 105 -7.29 9.02 -3.99
C ASP A 105 -5.84 8.95 -4.51
N ILE A 106 -4.88 9.42 -3.71
CA ILE A 106 -3.44 9.31 -4.03
C ILE A 106 -3.06 7.85 -4.26
N CYS A 107 -3.39 6.95 -3.33
CA CYS A 107 -3.07 5.53 -3.47
C CYS A 107 -3.69 4.91 -4.73
N PHE A 108 -4.91 5.31 -5.10
CA PHE A 108 -5.57 4.85 -6.32
C PHE A 108 -5.01 5.46 -7.61
N VAL A 109 -4.12 6.45 -7.59
CA VAL A 109 -3.38 6.82 -8.81
C VAL A 109 -2.40 5.73 -9.22
N HIS A 110 -1.91 4.95 -8.24
CA HIS A 110 -0.90 3.92 -8.45
C HIS A 110 -1.57 2.57 -8.75
N ALA A 111 -1.65 2.19 -10.02
CA ALA A 111 -2.06 0.84 -10.40
C ALA A 111 -1.02 -0.19 -9.89
N PRO A 112 -1.40 -1.43 -9.51
CA PRO A 112 -2.74 -2.02 -9.59
C PRO A 112 -3.48 -2.03 -8.22
N VAL A 113 -3.51 -0.92 -7.48
CA VAL A 113 -4.23 -0.85 -6.20
C VAL A 113 -5.75 -0.94 -6.38
N ILE A 114 -6.40 -1.89 -5.71
CA ILE A 114 -7.86 -2.12 -5.78
C ILE A 114 -8.60 -1.78 -4.49
N ARG A 115 -7.92 -1.84 -3.35
CA ARG A 115 -8.49 -1.52 -2.05
C ARG A 115 -7.47 -0.77 -1.22
N VAL A 116 -7.91 0.29 -0.55
CA VAL A 116 -7.07 1.09 0.34
C VAL A 116 -7.73 1.18 1.69
N GLN A 117 -7.05 0.74 2.74
CA GLN A 117 -7.41 1.08 4.12
C GLN A 117 -6.54 2.24 4.58
N VAL A 118 -7.19 3.28 5.09
CA VAL A 118 -6.55 4.48 5.62
C VAL A 118 -6.94 4.62 7.09
N LYS A 119 -5.94 4.58 7.97
CA LYS A 119 -6.10 4.85 9.40
C LYS A 119 -5.38 6.14 9.73
N LEU A 120 -6.10 7.08 10.34
CA LEU A 120 -5.59 8.38 10.75
C LEU A 120 -5.81 8.55 12.25
N LEU A 121 -4.73 8.81 12.99
CA LEU A 121 -4.78 9.11 14.42
C LEU A 121 -4.25 10.51 14.67
N LYS A 122 -5.05 11.30 15.38
CA LYS A 122 -4.70 12.62 15.91
C LYS A 122 -4.29 12.46 17.38
N PRO A 123 -2.99 12.43 17.70
CA PRO A 123 -2.52 12.23 19.06
C PRO A 123 -2.86 13.44 19.94
N ARG A 124 -3.02 13.19 21.25
CA ARG A 124 -3.18 14.22 22.29
C ARG A 124 -4.32 15.22 22.05
N LYS A 125 -5.34 14.82 21.27
CA LYS A 125 -6.52 15.65 21.00
C LYS A 125 -7.39 15.83 22.24
N LEU A 126 -7.55 14.76 23.02
CA LEU A 126 -8.26 14.73 24.29
C LEU A 126 -7.26 14.31 25.39
N ARG A 127 -7.50 14.76 26.63
CA ARG A 127 -6.55 14.55 27.74
C ARG A 127 -6.45 13.10 28.18
N ASP A 128 -7.54 12.35 28.07
CA ASP A 128 -7.68 11.01 28.66
C ASP A 128 -7.47 9.87 27.65
N CYS A 129 -6.95 10.17 26.46
CA CYS A 129 -6.61 9.17 25.46
C CYS A 129 -5.32 9.52 24.71
N GLU A 130 -4.59 8.50 24.27
CA GLU A 130 -3.37 8.69 23.50
C GLU A 130 -3.63 9.38 22.15
N ALA A 131 -4.70 8.95 21.45
CA ALA A 131 -5.12 9.51 20.19
C ALA A 131 -6.62 9.26 19.92
N VAL A 132 -7.21 10.10 19.08
CA VAL A 132 -8.52 9.87 18.46
C VAL A 132 -8.35 9.85 16.95
N GLY A 133 -9.23 9.17 16.22
CA GLY A 133 -9.01 9.00 14.80
C GLY A 133 -10.14 8.33 14.05
N VAL A 134 -9.89 8.08 12.77
CA VAL A 134 -10.78 7.35 11.87
C VAL A 134 -10.02 6.27 11.15
N GLU A 135 -10.70 5.17 10.85
CA GLU A 135 -10.23 4.14 9.93
C GLU A 135 -11.29 3.97 8.84
N ARG A 136 -10.89 4.08 7.58
CA ARG A 136 -11.79 3.97 6.43
C ARG A 136 -11.19 3.03 5.40
N THR A 137 -12.06 2.22 4.79
CA THR A 137 -11.69 1.36 3.67
C THR A 137 -12.40 1.84 2.43
N PHE A 138 -11.64 1.96 1.34
CA PHE A 138 -12.10 2.37 0.03
C PHE A 138 -11.81 1.23 -0.96
N ILE A 139 -12.74 1.01 -1.89
CA ILE A 139 -12.63 0.00 -2.95
C ILE A 139 -12.77 0.75 -4.27
N ARG A 140 -11.90 0.44 -5.23
CA ARG A 140 -12.01 0.99 -6.59
C ARG A 140 -13.27 0.41 -7.24
N SER A 141 -14.20 1.28 -7.65
CA SER A 141 -15.41 0.93 -8.39
C SER A 141 -15.15 0.66 -9.86
#